data_AF-A0A800HAN7-F1
#
_entry.id   AF-A0A800HAN7-F1
#
_cell.length_a   1.000
_cell.length_b   1.000
_cell.length_c   1.000
_cell.angle_alpha   90.00
_cell.angle_beta   90.00
_cell.angle_gamma   90.00
#
_symmetry.space_group_name_H-M   'P 1'
#
loop_
_entity.id
_entity.type
_entity.pdbx_description
1 polymer ?
#
loop_
_entity_poly.entity_id
_entity_poly.type
_entity_poly.pdbx_seq_one_letter_code
_entity_poly.pdbx_strand_id
1 'polypeptide(L)' 'VFKMNIDTDTQFAFAKAVGAYVEENAKAFKYQIDPEDGTPYKKLYDPRKLLRAGEEGMIERLDEAFTDLGSVGKSLAQ' A
#
# COMPACT_ATOMS: atom_id res chain seq x y z
N VAL A 1 -0.94 18.39 -23.18
CA VAL A 1 0.18 17.75 -22.44
C VAL A 1 -0.01 16.25 -22.57
N PHE A 2 0.99 15.48 -23.02
CA PHE A 2 0.85 14.02 -23.27
C PHE A 2 1.46 13.14 -22.15
N LYS A 3 2.17 13.76 -21.19
CA LYS A 3 2.83 13.11 -20.06
C LYS A 3 2.76 14.04 -18.85
N MET A 4 2.35 13.50 -17.70
CA MET A 4 2.38 14.19 -16.42
C MET A 4 3.28 13.38 -15.47
N ASN A 5 4.18 14.05 -14.76
CA ASN A 5 4.98 13.41 -13.72
C ASN A 5 4.18 13.40 -12.43
N ILE A 6 4.22 12.28 -11.71
CA ILE A 6 3.66 12.13 -10.38
C ILE A 6 4.68 11.34 -9.56
N ASP A 7 5.04 11.87 -8.39
CA ASP A 7 6.07 11.27 -7.53
C ASP A 7 5.71 11.45 -6.05
N THR A 8 5.64 12.69 -5.56
CA THR A 8 5.30 12.96 -4.15
C THR A 8 3.94 12.38 -3.74
N ASP A 9 2.95 12.42 -4.65
CA ASP A 9 1.63 11.87 -4.36
C ASP A 9 1.65 10.35 -4.22
N THR A 10 2.39 9.64 -5.08
CA THR A 10 2.51 8.18 -5.01
C THR A 10 3.37 7.76 -3.81
N GLN A 11 4.43 8.52 -3.50
CA GLN A 11 5.21 8.34 -2.27
C GLN A 11 4.32 8.44 -1.02
N PHE A 12 3.48 9.48 -0.94
CA PHE A 12 2.58 9.67 0.20
C PHE A 12 1.49 8.58 0.26
N ALA A 13 0.88 8.23 -0.87
CA ALA A 13 -0.15 7.18 -0.93
C ALA A 13 0.39 5.83 -0.42
N PHE A 14 1.60 5.45 -0.84
CA PHE A 14 2.28 4.25 -0.35
C PHE A 14 2.55 4.34 1.16
N ALA A 15 3.19 5.43 1.62
CA ALA A 15 3.58 5.59 3.02
C ALA A 15 2.35 5.62 3.96
N LYS A 16 1.27 6.27 3.54
CA LYS A 16 0.01 6.34 4.29
C LYS A 16 -0.61 4.95 4.47
N ALA A 17 -0.67 4.14 3.41
CA ALA A 17 -1.25 2.80 3.48
C ALA A 17 -0.42 1.86 4.36
N VAL A 18 0.91 1.94 4.26
CA VAL A 18 1.83 1.22 5.17
C VAL A 18 1.62 1.67 6.61
N GLY A 19 1.54 2.97 6.86
CA GLY A 19 1.31 3.53 8.20
C GLY A 19 0.02 3.03 8.83
N ALA A 20 -1.09 3.06 8.09
CA ALA A 20 -2.37 2.53 8.55
C ALA A 20 -2.30 1.04 8.89
N TYR A 21 -1.67 0.22 8.04
CA TYR A 21 -1.51 -1.21 8.31
C TYR A 21 -0.70 -1.49 9.58
N VAL A 22 0.38 -0.72 9.81
CA VAL A 22 1.21 -0.85 11.02
C VAL A 22 0.45 -0.40 12.26
N GLU A 23 -0.32 0.68 12.17
CA GLU A 23 -1.13 1.19 13.29
C GLU A 23 -2.21 0.18 13.71
N GLU A 24 -2.93 -0.40 12.75
CA GLU A 24 -3.93 -1.45 13.01
C GLU A 24 -3.33 -2.73 13.61
N ASN A 25 -2.07 -3.03 13.27
CA ASN A 25 -1.38 -4.26 13.68
C ASN A 25 -0.21 -3.98 14.64
N ALA A 26 -0.26 -2.89 15.42
CA ALA A 26 0.91 -2.38 16.16
C ALA A 26 1.56 -3.41 17.11
N LYS A 27 0.78 -4.32 17.72
CA LYS A 27 1.31 -5.40 18.56
C LYS A 27 2.21 -6.36 17.77
N ALA A 28 1.83 -6.69 16.54
CA ALA A 28 2.56 -7.61 15.67
C ALA A 28 3.95 -7.09 15.25
N PHE A 29 4.14 -5.76 15.26
CA PHE A 29 5.41 -5.11 14.97
C PHE A 29 6.29 -4.91 16.22
N LYS A 30 5.77 -5.20 17.41
CA LYS A 30 6.52 -5.13 18.69
C LYS A 30 6.91 -6.51 19.20
N TYR A 31 6.05 -7.50 19.00
CA TYR A 31 6.24 -8.86 19.49
C TYR A 31 6.06 -9.87 18.37
N GLN A 32 6.90 -10.90 18.35
CA GLN A 32 6.76 -12.01 17.40
C GLN A 32 5.58 -12.94 17.77
N ILE A 33 5.36 -13.08 19.07
CA ILE A 33 4.30 -13.86 19.70
C ILE A 33 3.65 -12.95 20.74
N ASP A 34 2.32 -12.95 20.84
CA ASP A 34 1.60 -12.14 21.82
C ASP A 34 2.01 -12.54 23.27
N PRO A 35 2.38 -11.57 24.12
CA PRO A 35 2.81 -11.83 25.48
C PRO A 35 1.69 -12.26 26.44
N GLU A 36 0.43 -12.05 26.09
CA GLU A 36 -0.74 -12.34 26.93
C GLU A 36 -1.36 -13.71 26.57
N ASP A 37 -1.52 -14.00 25.28
CA ASP A 37 -2.24 -15.20 24.81
C ASP A 37 -1.41 -16.19 23.98
N GLY A 38 -0.16 -15.84 23.64
CA GLY A 38 0.73 -16.73 22.87
C GLY A 38 0.45 -16.77 21.36
N THR A 39 -0.38 -15.87 20.81
CA THR A 39 -0.71 -15.82 19.38
C THR A 39 0.51 -15.47 18.53
N PRO A 40 0.87 -16.25 17.50
CA PRO A 40 2.01 -15.93 16.63
C PRO A 40 1.64 -14.88 15.57
N TYR A 41 2.39 -13.79 15.51
CA TYR A 41 2.13 -12.65 14.63
C TYR A 41 2.77 -12.73 13.24
N LYS A 42 3.39 -13.86 12.90
CA LYS A 42 4.12 -14.07 11.63
C LYS A 42 3.35 -13.63 10.38
N LYS A 43 2.04 -13.88 10.35
CA LYS A 43 1.21 -13.53 9.20
C LYS A 43 1.00 -12.01 9.03
N LEU A 44 1.18 -11.24 10.10
CA LEU A 44 0.92 -9.81 10.12
C LEU A 44 2.19 -9.00 9.82
N TYR A 45 3.33 -9.39 10.38
CA TYR A 45 4.61 -8.70 10.11
C TYR A 45 5.34 -9.21 8.87
N ASP A 46 4.83 -10.23 8.17
CA ASP A 46 5.41 -10.72 6.91
C ASP A 46 5.57 -9.54 5.93
N PRO A 47 6.80 -9.26 5.44
CA PRO A 47 7.04 -8.12 4.55
C PRO A 47 6.13 -8.12 3.32
N ARG A 48 5.70 -9.30 2.84
CA ARG A 48 4.80 -9.40 1.68
C ARG A 48 3.43 -8.82 1.97
N LYS A 49 2.95 -8.92 3.21
CA LYS A 49 1.66 -8.33 3.62
C LYS A 49 1.78 -6.82 3.76
N LEU A 50 2.85 -6.35 4.40
CA LEU A 50 3.13 -4.93 4.58
C LEU A 50 3.33 -4.21 3.24
N LEU A 51 4.20 -4.74 2.37
CA LEU A 51 4.48 -4.14 1.07
C LEU A 51 3.25 -4.15 0.18
N ARG A 52 2.45 -5.22 0.24
CA ARG A 52 1.21 -5.30 -0.53
C ARG A 52 0.22 -4.20 -0.15
N ALA A 53 0.09 -3.87 1.13
CA ALA A 53 -0.76 -2.76 1.56
C ALA A 53 -0.28 -1.42 0.98
N GLY A 54 1.03 -1.18 0.95
CA GLY A 54 1.61 0.01 0.31
C GLY A 54 1.35 0.06 -1.19
N GLU A 55 1.53 -1.06 -1.89
CA GLU A 55 1.23 -1.18 -3.33
C GLU A 55 -0.23 -0.89 -3.63
N GLU A 56 -1.17 -1.41 -2.82
CA GLU A 56 -2.60 -1.18 -2.99
C GLU A 56 -2.95 0.32 -2.85
N GLY A 57 -2.38 1.01 -1.86
CA GLY A 57 -2.55 2.46 -1.74
C GLY A 57 -1.97 3.25 -2.92
N MET A 58 -0.83 2.81 -3.46
CA MET A 58 -0.24 3.42 -4.66
C MET A 58 -1.09 3.16 -5.91
N ILE A 59 -1.67 1.97 -6.06
CA ILE A 59 -2.57 1.61 -7.16
C ILE A 59 -3.81 2.50 -7.15
N GLU A 60 -4.44 2.68 -5.99
CA GLU A 60 -5.61 3.55 -5.85
C GLU A 60 -5.31 4.98 -6.33
N ARG A 61 -4.15 5.54 -5.91
CA ARG A 61 -3.73 6.88 -6.36
C ARG A 61 -3.44 6.93 -7.87
N LEU A 62 -2.92 5.86 -8.45
CA LEU A 62 -2.66 5.77 -9.89
C LEU A 62 -3.96 5.67 -10.70
N ASP A 63 -4.97 4.95 -10.21
CA ASP A 63 -6.28 4.85 -10.86
C ASP A 63 -6.96 6.22 -10.96
N GLU A 64 -6.87 7.03 -9.91
CA GLU A 64 -7.28 8.44 -9.95
C GLU A 64 -6.51 9.22 -11.02
N ALA A 65 -5.18 9.10 -11.06
CA ALA A 65 -4.35 9.81 -12.04
C ALA A 65 -4.66 9.39 -13.49
N PHE A 66 -4.92 8.11 -13.76
CA PHE A 66 -5.32 7.65 -15.08
C PHE A 66 -6.69 8.19 -15.50
N THR A 67 -7.61 8.32 -14.54
CA THR A 67 -8.92 8.92 -14.76
C THR A 67 -8.79 10.40 -15.09
N ASP A 68 -8.03 11.16 -14.30
CA ASP A 68 -7.78 12.60 -14.50
C ASP A 68 -7.13 12.90 -15.85
N LEU A 69 -6.23 12.02 -16.31
CA LEU A 69 -5.53 12.14 -17.59
C LEU A 69 -6.30 11.54 -18.78
N GLY A 70 -7.51 10.98 -18.56
CA GLY A 70 -8.31 10.35 -19.61
C GLY A 70 -7.66 9.12 -20.26
N SER A 71 -6.76 8.44 -19.54
CA SER A 71 -5.94 7.33 -20.04
C SER A 71 -6.53 5.94 -19.74
N VAL A 72 -7.66 5.87 -19.03
CA VAL A 72 -8.33 4.62 -18.67
C VAL A 72 -8.76 3.84 -19.92
N GLY A 73 -8.43 2.54 -19.97
CA GLY A 73 -8.84 1.63 -21.04
C GLY A 73 -8.18 1.91 -22.40
N LYS A 74 -7.07 2.65 -22.44
CA LYS A 74 -6.33 2.98 -23.68
C LYS A 74 -5.13 2.07 -23.94
N SER A 75 -5.03 0.94 -23.22
CA SER A 75 -3.96 -0.04 -23.44
C SER A 75 -4.04 -0.65 -24.84
N LEU A 76 -2.90 -0.79 -25.50
CA LEU A 76 -2.75 -1.59 -26.72
C LEU A 76 -2.53 -3.08 -26.42
N ALA A 77 -2.13 -3.41 -25.20
CA ALA A 77 -2.02 -4.79 -24.73
C ALA A 77 -3.43 -5.30 -24.35
N GLN A 78 -3.82 -6.42 -24.96
CA GLN A 78 -5.03 -7.19 -24.64
C GLN A 78 -4.76 -8.17 -23.50
#